data_AF-A0A821RH01-F1
#
_entry.id   AF-A0A821RH01-F1
#
_cell.length_a   1.000
_cell.length_b   1.000
_cell.length_c   1.000
_cell.angle_alpha   90.00
_cell.angle_beta   90.00
_cell.angle_gamma   90.00
#
_symmetry.space_group_name_H-M   'P 1'
#
loop_
_entity.id
_entity.type
_entity.pdbx_description
1 polymer ?
#
loop_
_entity_poly.entity_id
_entity_poly.type
_entity_poly.pdbx_seq_one_letter_code
_entity_poly.pdbx_strand_id
1 'polypeptide(L)'
;MLSNQWISFGVLSRSTPMASNSYDSPSFYGWGQYTTQTFLNGSSQNGYAGYDGDIKENDLIELIINCETNNIQLINHRSTKRYQIPIDASKCPFPWKLSVNLVNINDRVRIVR
;
A
#
# COMPACT_ATOMS: atom_id res chain seq x y z
N MET A 1 -4.05 -0.49 -26.12
CA MET A 1 -3.76 -1.29 -24.91
C MET A 1 -4.24 -0.48 -23.73
N LEU A 2 -5.21 -0.99 -22.97
CA LEU A 2 -5.60 -0.35 -21.71
C LEU A 2 -4.38 -0.42 -20.79
N SER A 3 -3.78 0.72 -20.44
CA SER A 3 -2.81 0.72 -19.36
C SER A 3 -3.54 0.25 -18.12
N ASN A 4 -2.97 -0.73 -17.41
CA ASN A 4 -3.54 -1.17 -16.15
C ASN A 4 -3.51 0.04 -15.21
N GLN A 5 -4.68 0.65 -14.97
CA GLN A 5 -4.84 1.71 -14.00
C GLN A 5 -4.50 1.14 -12.62
N TRP A 6 -3.38 1.57 -12.06
CA TRP A 6 -2.84 0.94 -10.87
C TRP A 6 -2.02 1.93 -10.06
N ILE A 7 -2.43 2.09 -8.81
CA ILE A 7 -1.70 2.79 -7.78
C ILE A 7 -1.39 1.77 -6.71
N SER A 8 -0.20 1.78 -6.13
CA SER A 8 0.02 1.10 -4.84
C SER A 8 0.46 2.08 -3.80
N PHE A 9 0.11 1.79 -2.55
CA PHE A 9 0.57 2.56 -1.41
C PHE A 9 0.72 1.68 -0.17
N GLY A 10 1.66 2.08 0.67
CA GLY A 10 2.01 1.35 1.88
C GLY A 10 3.30 1.87 2.47
N VAL A 11 4.06 0.98 3.13
CA VAL A 11 5.32 1.32 3.76
C VAL A 11 6.47 0.48 3.23
N LEU A 12 7.65 1.07 3.33
CA LEU A 12 8.93 0.48 2.97
C LEU A 12 9.95 0.82 4.05
N SER A 13 10.95 -0.02 4.25
CA SER A 13 12.11 0.38 5.06
C SER A 13 12.79 1.61 4.47
N ARG A 14 13.22 2.53 5.32
CA ARG A 14 13.90 3.76 4.90
C ARG A 14 15.18 3.48 4.11
N SER A 15 15.89 2.42 4.48
CA SER A 15 17.13 1.96 3.84
C SER A 15 16.93 1.41 2.42
N THR A 16 15.73 0.96 2.07
CA THR A 16 15.44 0.44 0.74
C THR A 16 15.33 1.60 -0.27
N PRO A 17 16.04 1.59 -1.40
CA PRO A 17 15.91 2.64 -2.42
C PRO A 17 14.48 2.74 -2.96
N MET A 18 14.03 3.96 -3.30
CA MET A 18 12.78 4.13 -4.04
C MET A 18 13.03 3.87 -5.52
N ALA A 19 12.28 2.93 -6.09
CA ALA A 19 12.24 2.60 -7.51
C ALA A 19 10.78 2.57 -8.01
N SER A 20 10.58 2.58 -9.33
CA SER A 20 9.24 2.48 -9.95
C SER A 20 8.52 1.19 -9.58
N ASN A 21 9.26 0.14 -9.23
CA ASN A 21 8.76 -1.15 -8.76
C ASN A 21 9.05 -1.40 -7.27
N SER A 22 9.03 -0.35 -6.44
CA SER A 22 9.28 -0.48 -4.98
C SER A 22 8.35 -1.50 -4.31
N TYR A 23 7.18 -1.75 -4.90
CA TYR A 23 6.21 -2.73 -4.43
C TYR A 23 6.69 -4.20 -4.50
N ASP A 24 7.70 -4.50 -5.31
CA ASP A 24 8.33 -5.83 -5.39
C ASP A 24 9.46 -6.01 -4.36
N SER A 25 9.80 -4.95 -3.61
CA SER A 25 10.86 -5.02 -2.60
C SER A 25 10.47 -5.99 -1.47
N PRO A 26 11.40 -6.83 -0.98
CA PRO A 26 11.17 -7.64 0.23
C PRO A 26 10.76 -6.85 1.47
N SER A 27 10.99 -5.54 1.49
CA SER A 27 10.61 -4.63 2.58
C SER A 27 9.28 -3.90 2.36
N PHE A 28 8.59 -4.13 1.25
CA PHE A 28 7.32 -3.45 0.96
C PHE A 28 6.13 -4.18 1.55
N TYR A 29 5.27 -3.41 2.21
CA TYR A 29 3.98 -3.85 2.72
C TYR A 29 2.92 -2.81 2.35
N GLY A 30 1.83 -3.23 1.71
CA GLY A 30 0.81 -2.29 1.26
C GLY A 30 -0.28 -2.90 0.39
N TRP A 31 -1.05 -2.05 -0.28
CA TRP A 31 -2.20 -2.43 -1.10
C TRP A 31 -2.10 -1.83 -2.50
N GLY A 32 -2.69 -2.51 -3.48
CA GLY A 32 -2.90 -1.99 -4.84
C GLY A 32 -4.34 -1.53 -5.06
N GLN A 33 -4.53 -0.43 -5.80
CA GLN A 33 -5.81 0.03 -6.31
C GLN A 33 -6.26 -0.84 -7.49
N TYR A 34 -7.57 -1.06 -7.63
CA TYR A 34 -8.21 -1.82 -8.72
C TYR A 34 -7.86 -3.31 -8.81
N THR A 35 -7.07 -3.83 -7.87
CA THR A 35 -6.81 -5.26 -7.73
C THR A 35 -7.05 -5.65 -6.28
N THR A 36 -7.37 -6.91 -6.04
CA THR A 36 -7.42 -7.46 -4.67
C THR A 36 -6.03 -7.70 -4.10
N GLN A 37 -4.98 -7.14 -4.72
CA GLN A 37 -3.59 -7.40 -4.37
C GLN A 37 -3.21 -6.64 -3.11
N THR A 38 -2.79 -7.42 -2.13
CA THR A 38 -2.04 -6.95 -0.98
C THR A 38 -0.60 -7.39 -1.14
N PHE A 39 0.36 -6.51 -0.89
CA PHE A 39 1.77 -6.84 -0.92
C PHE A 39 2.25 -7.09 0.49
N LEU A 40 2.78 -8.29 0.72
CA LEU A 40 3.45 -8.69 1.95
C LEU A 40 4.89 -9.01 1.57
N ASN A 41 5.86 -8.32 2.17
CA ASN A 41 7.28 -8.51 1.88
C ASN A 41 7.61 -8.58 0.38
N GLY A 42 7.03 -7.68 -0.41
CA GLY A 42 7.20 -7.60 -1.87
C GLY A 42 6.47 -8.68 -2.68
N SER A 43 5.76 -9.59 -2.02
CA SER A 43 4.99 -10.66 -2.66
C SER A 43 3.51 -10.30 -2.70
N SER A 44 2.90 -10.43 -3.88
CA SER A 44 1.47 -10.15 -4.08
C SER A 44 0.62 -11.31 -3.56
N GLN A 45 -0.39 -10.98 -2.75
CA GLN A 45 -1.41 -11.90 -2.24
C GLN A 45 -2.80 -11.32 -2.52
N ASN A 46 -3.57 -12.00 -3.37
CA ASN A 46 -4.92 -11.59 -3.72
C ASN A 46 -5.91 -11.92 -2.58
N GLY A 47 -6.74 -10.96 -2.19
CA GLY A 47 -7.79 -11.18 -1.20
C GLY A 47 -7.29 -11.28 0.25
N TYR A 48 -6.02 -10.96 0.51
CA TYR A 48 -5.45 -11.09 1.85
C TYR A 48 -6.27 -10.30 2.88
N ALA A 49 -6.58 -10.94 4.00
CA ALA A 49 -7.42 -10.39 5.07
C ALA A 49 -8.74 -9.76 4.58
N GLY A 50 -9.32 -10.29 3.50
CA GLY A 50 -10.57 -9.80 2.93
C GLY A 50 -10.45 -8.53 2.09
N TYR A 51 -9.23 -8.12 1.74
CA TYR A 51 -9.02 -6.97 0.85
C TYR A 51 -9.58 -7.23 -0.55
N ASP A 52 -10.54 -6.41 -0.97
CA ASP A 52 -11.29 -6.60 -2.21
C ASP A 52 -11.03 -5.50 -3.25
N GLY A 53 -9.99 -4.70 -3.07
CA GLY A 53 -9.57 -3.71 -4.07
C GLY A 53 -10.60 -2.60 -4.29
N ASP A 54 -11.36 -2.25 -3.26
CA ASP A 54 -12.55 -1.40 -3.36
C ASP A 54 -12.27 0.09 -3.58
N ILE A 55 -10.99 0.49 -3.66
CA ILE A 55 -10.54 1.87 -3.84
C ILE A 55 -10.90 2.39 -5.23
N LYS A 56 -11.55 3.55 -5.26
CA LYS A 56 -11.96 4.26 -6.48
C LYS A 56 -11.34 5.64 -6.56
N GLU A 57 -11.39 6.23 -7.75
CA GLU A 57 -11.02 7.63 -7.97
C GLU A 57 -11.78 8.55 -7.00
N ASN A 58 -11.08 9.54 -6.44
CA ASN A 58 -11.59 10.50 -5.45
C ASN A 58 -11.94 9.89 -4.07
N ASP A 59 -11.63 8.62 -3.81
CA ASP A 59 -11.74 8.07 -2.45
C ASP A 59 -10.73 8.76 -1.50
N LEU A 60 -11.19 9.06 -0.29
CA LEU A 60 -10.33 9.39 0.82
C LEU A 60 -9.88 8.09 1.49
N ILE A 61 -8.58 7.84 1.47
CA ILE A 61 -7.96 6.70 2.13
C ILE A 61 -7.11 7.19 3.29
N GLU A 62 -7.36 6.63 4.47
CA GLU A 62 -6.53 6.84 5.66
C GLU A 62 -5.58 5.65 5.82
N LEU A 63 -4.28 5.94 5.86
CA LEU A 63 -3.23 4.97 6.16
C LEU A 63 -2.70 5.24 7.56
N ILE A 64 -3.00 4.33 8.48
CA ILE A 64 -2.51 4.38 9.86
C ILE A 64 -1.27 3.50 9.96
N ILE A 65 -0.19 4.06 10.49
CA ILE A 65 1.08 3.35 10.69
C ILE A 65 1.30 3.20 12.19
N ASN A 66 1.20 1.98 12.71
CA ASN A 66 1.44 1.68 14.11
C ASN A 66 2.80 1.02 14.30
N CYS A 67 3.76 1.82 14.76
CA CYS A 67 5.14 1.39 14.99
C CYS A 67 5.31 0.52 16.25
N GLU A 68 4.39 0.61 17.22
CA GLU A 68 4.47 -0.16 18.46
C GLU A 68 4.03 -1.61 18.25
N THR A 69 2.96 -1.80 17.47
CA THR A 69 2.39 -3.11 17.16
C THR A 69 2.80 -3.64 15.78
N ASN A 70 3.77 -3.01 15.15
CA ASN A 70 4.32 -3.35 13.84
C ASN A 70 3.24 -3.66 12.79
N ASN A 71 2.30 -2.77 12.56
CA ASN A 71 1.29 -2.96 11.51
C ASN A 71 0.92 -1.65 10.82
N ILE A 72 0.33 -1.82 9.63
CA ILE A 72 -0.35 -0.74 8.92
C ILE A 72 -1.81 -1.09 8.75
N GLN A 73 -2.67 -0.07 8.77
CA GLN A 73 -4.10 -0.18 8.54
C GLN A 73 -4.52 0.78 7.43
N LEU A 74 -5.37 0.28 6.53
CA LEU A 74 -6.03 1.04 5.48
C LEU A 74 -7.50 1.20 5.86
N ILE A 75 -8.00 2.42 5.79
CA ILE A 75 -9.43 2.73 5.95
C ILE A 75 -9.89 3.45 4.69
N ASN A 76 -10.88 2.90 4.00
CA ASN A 76 -11.55 3.58 2.90
C ASN A 76 -12.81 4.27 3.45
N HIS A 77 -12.81 5.60 3.46
CA HIS A 77 -13.91 6.36 4.06
C HIS A 77 -15.22 6.26 3.26
N ARG A 78 -15.18 5.97 1.95
CA ARG A 78 -16.39 5.78 1.14
C ARG A 78 -17.08 4.46 1.48
N SER A 79 -16.33 3.37 1.53
CA SER A 79 -16.88 2.03 1.77
C SER A 79 -16.99 1.67 3.25
N THR A 80 -16.37 2.45 4.13
CA THR A 80 -16.20 2.20 5.57
C THR A 80 -15.39 0.95 5.91
N LYS A 81 -14.77 0.31 4.91
CA LYS A 81 -13.97 -0.89 5.11
C LYS A 81 -12.61 -0.58 5.70
N ARG A 82 -12.09 -1.55 6.45
CA ARG A 82 -10.82 -1.49 7.15
C ARG A 82 -10.02 -2.75 6.85
N TYR A 83 -8.76 -2.58 6.51
CA TYR A 83 -7.84 -3.69 6.23
C TYR A 83 -6.56 -3.47 7.02
N GLN A 84 -5.94 -4.56 7.49
CA GLN A 84 -4.74 -4.48 8.31
C GLN A 84 -3.69 -5.46 7.81
N ILE A 85 -2.43 -5.02 7.80
CA ILE A 85 -1.27 -5.85 7.47
C ILE A 85 -0.31 -5.82 8.66
N PRO A 86 -0.02 -6.97 9.30
CA PRO A 86 1.11 -7.08 10.20
C PRO A 86 2.42 -7.02 9.39
N ILE A 87 3.41 -6.30 9.91
CA ILE A 87 4.72 -6.13 9.29
C ILE A 87 5.75 -6.97 10.03
N ASP A 88 6.43 -7.84 9.27
CA ASP A 88 7.61 -8.54 9.77
C ASP A 88 8.79 -7.57 9.76
N ALA A 89 9.17 -7.08 10.94
CA ALA A 89 10.30 -6.15 11.11
C ALA A 89 11.65 -6.74 10.71
N SER A 90 11.78 -8.07 10.57
CA SER A 90 12.98 -8.70 10.01
C SER A 90 13.10 -8.50 8.50
N LYS A 91 11.97 -8.30 7.80
CA LYS A 91 11.90 -8.03 6.35
C LYS A 91 11.80 -6.55 6.04
N CYS A 92 11.08 -5.81 6.89
CA CYS A 92 10.92 -4.35 6.80
C CYS A 92 11.38 -3.68 8.11
N PRO A 93 12.69 -3.58 8.36
CA PRO A 93 13.21 -2.91 9.55
C PRO A 93 12.88 -1.41 9.57
N PHE A 94 12.75 -0.88 10.78
CA PHE A 94 12.60 0.56 11.02
C PHE A 94 13.87 1.35 10.70
N PRO A 95 13.74 2.67 10.43
CA PRO A 95 12.49 3.42 10.30
C PRO A 95 11.78 3.14 8.98
N TRP A 96 10.46 3.31 8.95
CA TRP A 96 9.66 3.18 7.73
C TRP A 96 9.47 4.51 7.02
N LYS A 97 9.18 4.45 5.71
CA LYS A 97 8.74 5.57 4.89
C LYS A 97 7.48 5.20 4.12
N LEU A 98 6.66 6.22 3.83
CA LEU A 98 5.53 6.10 2.92
C LEU A 98 6.04 5.83 1.51
N SER A 99 5.47 4.83 0.84
CA SER A 99 5.70 4.57 -0.58
C SER A 99 4.35 4.64 -1.30
N VAL A 100 4.31 5.43 -2.36
CA VAL A 100 3.16 5.55 -3.26
C VAL A 100 3.69 5.43 -4.69
N ASN A 101 3.25 4.42 -5.42
CA ASN A 101 3.61 4.22 -6.82
C ASN A 101 2.41 4.62 -7.69
N LEU A 102 2.64 5.57 -8.59
CA LEU A 102 1.67 6.08 -9.57
C LEU A 102 2.14 5.61 -10.94
N VAL A 103 1.41 4.69 -11.58
CA VAL A 103 1.89 4.03 -12.82
C VAL A 103 1.48 4.78 -14.07
N ASN A 104 0.36 5.51 -14.05
CA ASN A 104 -0.16 6.19 -15.23
C ASN A 104 0.20 7.68 -15.22
N ILE A 105 0.34 8.24 -16.43
CA ILE A 105 0.76 9.64 -16.66
C ILE A 105 -0.14 10.69 -15.98
N ASN A 106 -1.38 10.33 -15.65
CA ASN A 106 -2.36 11.21 -15.02
C ASN A 106 -2.76 10.77 -13.61
N ASP A 107 -2.11 9.74 -13.05
CA ASP A 107 -2.35 9.34 -11.67
C ASP A 107 -1.93 10.47 -10.74
N ARG A 108 -2.80 10.82 -9.80
CA ARG A 108 -2.58 11.90 -8.85
C ARG A 108 -3.08 11.46 -7.50
N VAL A 109 -2.25 11.71 -6.49
CA VAL A 109 -2.65 11.62 -5.09
C VAL A 109 -2.41 12.97 -4.44
N ARG A 110 -3.26 13.30 -3.47
CA ARG A 110 -3.05 14.45 -2.59
C ARG A 110 -2.96 13.92 -1.17
N ILE A 111 -1.84 14.18 -0.52
CA ILE A 111 -1.71 13.92 0.91
C ILE A 111 -2.51 15.01 1.63
N VAL A 112 -3.53 14.58 2.37
CA VAL A 112 -4.33 15.43 3.24
C VAL A 112 -3.96 15.10 4.70
N ARG A 113 -3.99 16.10 5.56
CA ARG A 113 -3.67 15.99 7.00
C ARG A 113 -4.90 16.27 7.82
#